data_AF-A0A6P2DJI1-F1
#
_entry.id   AF-A0A6P2DJI1-F1
#
_cell.length_a   1.000
_cell.length_b   1.000
_cell.length_c   1.000
_cell.angle_alpha   90.00
_cell.angle_beta   90.00
_cell.angle_gamma   90.00
#
_symmetry.space_group_name_H-M   'P 1'
#
loop_
_entity.id
_entity.type
_entity.pdbx_description
1 polymer ?
#
loop_
_entity_poly.entity_id
_entity_poly.type
_entity_poly.pdbx_seq_one_letter_code
_entity_poly.pdbx_strand_id
1 'polypeptide(L)'
;MNKFLPKIISFTQAPLTASEADSLNGMCLYDRHYDTANVIRGTSGNGTLVCKENGELLLAYLPGAVRDLLTGDLINALRRAATETHNRGSAADGRVFSGIIGYYDRYTRWPYCRITRFTRDDRTGWSTILPLIGRMGEAYRDAVPDRYRAQHAFVEVTSPDFRIEGTPFTTATVNRNLQFNAHRDKGNLKLGTVVMCVPKASGYTGGLLVFPKYRLGVDARAGDVVLFDGDEYHGNTALVPTASTFERISVVCYYRSAMIHCGTAEEEHERAKRRKPGDPLH
;
A
#
# COMPACT_ATOMS: atom_id res chain seq x y z
N MET A 1 -3.64 24.39 15.09
CA MET A 1 -4.69 23.39 15.42
C MET A 1 -4.17 22.03 15.00
N ASN A 2 -4.17 21.03 15.89
CA ASN A 2 -3.76 19.67 15.55
C ASN A 2 -4.69 19.12 14.46
N LYS A 3 -4.14 18.85 13.26
CA LYS A 3 -4.86 18.24 12.12
C LYS A 3 -5.30 16.79 12.39
N PHE A 4 -4.86 16.22 13.51
CA PHE A 4 -5.10 14.82 13.89
C PHE A 4 -5.72 14.72 15.28
N LEU A 5 -6.72 13.86 15.38
CA LEU A 5 -7.24 13.37 16.65
C LEU A 5 -6.45 12.10 17.02
N PRO A 6 -5.79 12.05 18.18
CA PRO A 6 -5.18 10.81 18.65
C PRO A 6 -6.29 9.81 18.96
N LYS A 7 -6.13 8.57 18.50
CA LYS A 7 -6.96 7.45 18.93
C LYS A 7 -6.14 6.53 19.81
N ILE A 8 -6.51 6.49 21.07
CA ILE A 8 -6.01 5.50 22.02
C ILE A 8 -6.71 4.18 21.69
N ILE A 9 -5.93 3.13 21.45
CA ILE A 9 -6.48 1.79 21.27
C ILE A 9 -6.93 1.30 22.64
N SER A 10 -8.20 0.93 22.75
CA SER A 10 -8.74 0.29 23.95
C SER A 10 -9.17 -1.13 23.59
N PHE A 11 -8.68 -2.10 24.34
CA PHE A 11 -8.90 -3.51 24.06
C PHE A 11 -10.14 -4.00 24.81
N THR A 12 -11.15 -4.51 24.10
CA THR A 12 -12.27 -5.20 24.77
C THR A 12 -11.90 -6.65 25.13
N GLN A 13 -10.84 -7.16 24.51
CA GLN A 13 -10.15 -8.42 24.79
C GLN A 13 -8.64 -8.20 24.63
N ALA A 14 -7.82 -8.96 25.36
CA ALA A 14 -6.36 -8.80 25.30
C ALA A 14 -5.85 -8.76 23.83
N PRO A 15 -4.91 -7.85 23.49
CA PRO A 15 -4.27 -7.86 22.19
C PRO A 15 -3.59 -9.20 21.94
N LEU A 16 -3.46 -9.58 20.67
CA LEU A 16 -2.73 -10.82 20.35
C LEU A 16 -1.25 -10.64 20.70
N THR A 17 -0.65 -11.69 21.25
CA THR A 17 0.79 -11.82 21.35
C THR A 17 1.44 -11.85 19.97
N ALA A 18 2.76 -11.64 19.90
CA ALA A 18 3.49 -11.74 18.63
C ALA A 18 3.32 -13.13 17.98
N SER A 19 3.38 -14.20 18.78
CA SER A 19 3.22 -15.58 18.30
C SER A 19 1.81 -15.85 17.76
N GLU A 20 0.77 -15.33 18.41
CA GLU A 20 -0.60 -15.47 17.93
C GLU A 20 -0.81 -14.69 16.62
N ALA A 21 -0.25 -13.48 16.51
CA ALA A 21 -0.26 -12.73 15.26
C ALA A 21 0.50 -13.45 14.14
N ASP A 22 1.65 -14.08 14.44
CA ASP A 22 2.41 -14.90 13.48
C ASP A 22 1.62 -16.08 12.94
N SER A 23 0.78 -16.72 13.77
CA SER A 23 -0.08 -17.83 13.35
C SER A 23 -1.11 -17.44 12.30
N LEU A 24 -1.43 -16.15 12.15
CA LEU A 24 -2.38 -15.66 11.16
C LEU A 24 -1.78 -15.49 9.77
N ASN A 25 -0.46 -15.63 9.57
CA ASN A 25 0.16 -15.42 8.27
C ASN A 25 -0.46 -16.33 7.19
N GLY A 26 -1.02 -15.70 6.14
CA GLY A 26 -1.73 -16.38 5.06
C GLY A 26 -3.18 -16.75 5.37
N MET A 27 -3.73 -16.37 6.53
CA MET A 27 -5.12 -16.62 6.89
C MET A 27 -6.03 -15.43 6.57
N CYS A 28 -7.26 -15.72 6.16
CA CYS A 28 -8.32 -14.72 6.05
C CYS A 28 -8.60 -14.01 7.38
N LEU A 29 -8.89 -12.70 7.31
CA LEU A 29 -9.30 -11.92 8.46
C LEU A 29 -10.84 -11.76 8.53
N TYR A 30 -11.38 -11.78 9.74
CA TYR A 30 -12.82 -11.77 10.04
C TYR A 30 -13.12 -10.86 11.24
N ASP A 31 -14.40 -10.70 11.55
CA ASP A 31 -14.90 -9.85 12.63
C ASP A 31 -14.33 -10.18 14.02
N ARG A 32 -13.88 -11.43 14.25
CA ARG A 32 -13.20 -11.82 15.50
C ARG A 32 -11.80 -11.21 15.69
N HIS A 33 -11.19 -10.69 14.62
CA HIS A 33 -9.82 -10.16 14.62
C HIS A 33 -9.75 -8.64 14.86
N TYR A 34 -10.87 -7.97 15.10
CA TYR A 34 -10.90 -6.57 15.53
C TYR A 34 -12.04 -6.33 16.52
N ASP A 35 -11.94 -5.23 17.26
CA ASP A 35 -13.02 -4.76 18.12
C ASP A 35 -13.83 -3.69 17.39
N THR A 36 -15.16 -3.81 17.35
CA THR A 36 -16.03 -2.85 16.65
C THR A 36 -15.84 -1.41 17.15
N ALA A 37 -15.52 -1.23 18.43
CA ALA A 37 -15.20 0.07 19.05
C ALA A 37 -13.85 0.66 18.57
N ASN A 38 -12.93 -0.20 18.14
CA ASN A 38 -11.65 0.22 17.58
C ASN A 38 -11.74 0.52 16.08
N VAL A 39 -12.84 0.19 15.40
CA VAL A 39 -12.96 0.49 13.96
C VAL A 39 -12.96 1.99 13.71
N ILE A 40 -11.95 2.46 12.97
CA ILE A 40 -11.83 3.84 12.50
C ILE A 40 -12.72 3.99 11.27
N ARG A 41 -13.57 5.02 11.30
CA ARG A 41 -14.47 5.40 10.21
C ARG A 41 -14.32 6.90 9.98
N GLY A 42 -14.49 7.33 8.72
CA GLY A 42 -14.44 8.74 8.37
C GLY A 42 -15.52 9.56 9.07
N THR A 43 -15.10 10.46 9.95
CA THR A 43 -15.85 11.67 10.28
C THR A 43 -15.17 12.83 9.56
N SER A 44 -15.95 13.68 8.90
CA SER A 44 -15.40 14.82 8.15
C SER A 44 -14.53 15.71 9.04
N GLY A 45 -13.38 16.14 8.52
CA GLY A 45 -12.54 17.19 9.13
C GLY A 45 -11.17 16.70 9.59
N ASN A 46 -11.08 15.89 10.64
CA ASN A 46 -9.81 15.56 11.27
C ASN A 46 -9.31 14.16 10.91
N GLY A 47 -8.00 14.03 10.70
CA GLY A 47 -7.34 12.73 10.59
C GLY A 47 -7.35 12.00 11.94
N THR A 48 -7.12 10.69 11.91
CA THR A 48 -6.93 9.87 13.12
C THR A 48 -5.50 9.33 13.13
N LEU A 49 -4.78 9.48 14.24
CA LEU A 49 -3.45 8.91 14.41
C LEU A 49 -3.48 7.85 15.51
N VAL A 50 -2.86 6.70 15.23
CA VAL A 50 -2.75 5.57 16.14
C VAL A 50 -1.28 5.21 16.28
N CYS A 51 -0.80 5.18 17.52
CA CYS A 51 0.53 4.71 17.87
C CYS A 51 0.46 3.33 18.52
N LYS A 52 1.55 2.59 18.39
CA LYS A 52 1.84 1.38 19.17
C LYS A 52 2.19 1.76 20.61
N GLU A 53 2.28 0.77 21.48
CA GLU A 53 2.65 0.96 22.90
C GLU A 53 4.02 1.63 23.10
N ASN A 54 4.97 1.35 22.20
CA ASN A 54 6.30 1.98 22.21
C ASN A 54 6.32 3.42 21.66
N GLY A 55 5.17 3.98 21.31
CA GLY A 55 5.03 5.34 20.74
C GLY A 55 5.23 5.43 19.23
N GLU A 56 5.68 4.38 18.56
CA GLU A 56 5.83 4.37 17.10
C GLU A 56 4.49 4.43 16.39
N LEU A 57 4.46 5.02 15.20
CA LEU A 57 3.27 5.04 14.34
C LEU A 57 2.83 3.60 14.00
N LEU A 58 1.56 3.29 14.26
CA LEU A 58 0.89 2.13 13.68
C LEU A 58 0.18 2.55 12.39
N LEU A 59 -0.67 3.58 12.47
CA LEU A 59 -1.33 4.16 11.30
C LEU A 59 -1.75 5.61 11.49
N ALA A 60 -1.88 6.32 10.37
CA ALA A 60 -2.61 7.58 10.26
C ALA A 60 -3.70 7.45 9.19
N TYR A 61 -4.94 7.77 9.53
CA TYR A 61 -6.10 7.75 8.65
C TYR A 61 -6.54 9.17 8.31
N LEU A 62 -6.75 9.44 7.02
CA LEU A 62 -7.06 10.74 6.46
C LEU A 62 -8.34 10.65 5.63
N PRO A 63 -9.51 11.03 6.17
CA PRO A 63 -10.78 10.93 5.46
C PRO A 63 -10.83 11.92 4.29
N GLY A 64 -11.15 11.43 3.09
CA GLY A 64 -11.37 12.25 1.89
C GLY A 64 -10.14 12.99 1.33
N ALA A 65 -8.92 12.64 1.75
CA ALA A 65 -7.69 13.36 1.37
C ALA A 65 -7.37 13.41 -0.13
N VAL A 66 -7.97 12.53 -0.94
CA VAL A 66 -7.82 12.52 -2.41
C VAL A 66 -9.17 12.60 -3.14
N ARG A 67 -10.24 13.00 -2.45
CA ARG A 67 -11.61 12.94 -2.98
C ARG A 67 -11.80 13.82 -4.21
N ASP A 68 -11.16 14.98 -4.25
CA ASP A 68 -11.17 15.94 -5.34
C ASP A 68 -10.53 15.40 -6.63
N LEU A 69 -9.68 14.37 -6.54
CA LEU A 69 -9.00 13.77 -7.70
C LEU A 69 -9.78 12.61 -8.34
N LEU A 70 -10.90 12.18 -7.75
CA LEU A 70 -11.60 10.97 -8.18
C LEU A 70 -12.45 11.23 -9.42
N THR A 71 -11.87 11.01 -10.60
CA THR A 71 -12.53 11.13 -11.90
C THR A 71 -12.79 9.77 -12.55
N GLY A 72 -13.73 9.72 -13.49
CA GLY A 72 -13.99 8.50 -14.28
C GLY A 72 -12.74 7.99 -15.02
N ASP A 73 -11.93 8.91 -15.56
CA ASP A 73 -10.69 8.57 -16.28
C ASP A 73 -9.64 7.96 -15.36
N LEU A 74 -9.48 8.51 -14.15
CA LEU A 74 -8.60 7.93 -13.14
C LEU A 74 -9.05 6.51 -12.78
N ILE A 75 -10.34 6.31 -12.51
CA ILE A 75 -10.87 4.97 -12.20
C ILE A 75 -10.65 4.00 -13.37
N ASN A 76 -10.84 4.44 -14.61
CA ASN A 76 -10.60 3.62 -15.79
C ASN A 76 -9.11 3.26 -15.97
N ALA A 77 -8.20 4.20 -15.74
CA ALA A 77 -6.76 3.92 -15.74
C ALA A 77 -6.39 2.88 -14.67
N LEU A 78 -6.93 3.01 -13.46
CA LEU A 78 -6.69 2.06 -12.36
C LEU A 78 -7.25 0.66 -12.66
N ARG A 79 -8.41 0.55 -13.32
CA ARG A 79 -8.94 -0.75 -13.78
C ARG A 79 -7.99 -1.44 -14.75
N ARG A 80 -7.40 -0.70 -15.69
CA ARG A 80 -6.40 -1.24 -16.63
C ARG A 80 -5.10 -1.63 -15.93
N ALA A 81 -4.70 -0.89 -14.89
CA ALA A 81 -3.53 -1.21 -14.07
C ALA A 81 -3.71 -2.48 -13.22
N ALA A 82 -4.93 -2.76 -12.75
CA ALA A 82 -5.25 -3.97 -11.97
C ALA A 82 -5.41 -5.20 -12.87
N THR A 83 -4.31 -5.69 -13.45
CA THR A 83 -4.30 -6.86 -14.33
C THR A 83 -4.46 -8.17 -13.56
N GLU A 84 -5.00 -9.21 -14.20
CA GLU A 84 -5.11 -10.55 -13.61
C GLU A 84 -3.71 -11.14 -13.30
N THR A 85 -3.54 -11.71 -12.12
CA THR A 85 -2.32 -12.38 -11.68
C THR A 85 -2.61 -13.48 -10.66
N HIS A 86 -1.64 -14.37 -10.43
CA HIS A 86 -1.63 -15.36 -9.35
C HIS A 86 -0.39 -15.21 -8.45
N ASN A 87 0.35 -14.11 -8.57
CA ASN A 87 1.66 -13.91 -7.93
C ASN A 87 1.56 -13.18 -6.58
N ARG A 88 0.59 -13.52 -5.74
CA ARG A 88 0.41 -12.92 -4.41
C ARG A 88 0.83 -13.83 -3.25
N GLY A 89 1.37 -15.01 -3.56
CA GLY A 89 1.88 -15.93 -2.54
C GLY A 89 0.78 -16.26 -1.53
N SER A 90 1.13 -16.24 -0.24
CA SER A 90 0.16 -16.46 0.84
C SER A 90 -0.79 -15.27 1.09
N ALA A 91 -0.53 -14.11 0.47
CA ALA A 91 -1.32 -12.90 0.74
C ALA A 91 -2.67 -12.87 0.00
N ALA A 92 -2.87 -13.69 -1.03
CA ALA A 92 -4.17 -13.86 -1.67
C ALA A 92 -4.27 -15.19 -2.42
N ASP A 93 -5.49 -15.75 -2.45
CA ASP A 93 -5.78 -17.04 -3.08
C ASP A 93 -6.17 -16.89 -4.56
N GLY A 94 -5.68 -17.80 -5.40
CA GLY A 94 -6.11 -17.94 -6.79
C GLY A 94 -5.75 -16.78 -7.73
N ARG A 95 -6.58 -16.58 -8.76
CA ARG A 95 -6.44 -15.49 -9.73
C ARG A 95 -7.11 -14.24 -9.19
N VAL A 96 -6.37 -13.14 -9.19
CA VAL A 96 -6.78 -11.86 -8.61
C VAL A 96 -6.45 -10.70 -9.54
N PHE A 97 -7.20 -9.61 -9.47
CA PHE A 97 -6.90 -8.39 -10.23
C PHE A 97 -6.00 -7.48 -9.41
N SER A 98 -4.70 -7.55 -9.68
CA SER A 98 -3.70 -6.81 -8.94
C SER A 98 -2.44 -6.59 -9.78
N GLY A 99 -2.09 -5.33 -10.02
CA GLY A 99 -0.93 -4.96 -10.83
C GLY A 99 0.03 -4.03 -10.11
N ILE A 100 1.31 -4.12 -10.48
CA ILE A 100 2.39 -3.28 -9.94
C ILE A 100 2.68 -2.18 -10.98
N ILE A 101 2.70 -0.93 -10.53
CA ILE A 101 2.97 0.27 -11.32
C ILE A 101 4.19 1.02 -10.75
N GLY A 102 4.83 1.85 -11.57
CA GLY A 102 6.06 2.56 -11.25
C GLY A 102 7.29 1.73 -11.64
N TYR A 103 8.19 1.57 -10.69
CA TYR A 103 9.48 0.91 -10.88
C TYR A 103 9.65 -0.25 -9.90
N TYR A 104 10.55 -1.17 -10.21
CA TYR A 104 10.77 -2.37 -9.42
C TYR A 104 12.22 -2.81 -9.51
N ASP A 105 12.82 -3.15 -8.36
CA ASP A 105 14.19 -3.66 -8.34
C ASP A 105 14.27 -5.09 -8.86
N ARG A 106 15.50 -5.57 -8.85
CA ARG A 106 15.93 -6.85 -9.37
C ARG A 106 15.18 -7.99 -8.68
N TYR A 107 14.81 -8.98 -9.47
CA TYR A 107 14.20 -10.22 -9.01
C TYR A 107 14.82 -11.38 -9.79
N THR A 108 14.78 -12.61 -9.28
CA THR A 108 15.45 -13.77 -9.91
C THR A 108 15.09 -13.93 -11.40
N ARG A 109 13.81 -13.72 -11.75
CA ARG A 109 13.33 -13.75 -13.14
C ARG A 109 13.66 -12.48 -13.94
N TRP A 110 13.78 -11.34 -13.27
CA TRP A 110 14.03 -10.03 -13.87
C TRP A 110 15.24 -9.40 -13.18
N PRO A 111 16.47 -9.84 -13.49
CA PRO A 111 17.64 -9.50 -12.70
C PRO A 111 18.21 -8.13 -13.09
N TYR A 112 17.34 -7.14 -13.22
CA TYR A 112 17.65 -5.74 -13.47
C TYR A 112 16.51 -4.88 -12.91
N CYS A 113 16.82 -3.68 -12.46
CA CYS A 113 15.80 -2.71 -12.09
C CYS A 113 15.05 -2.24 -13.35
N ARG A 114 13.74 -2.02 -13.23
CA ARG A 114 12.90 -1.80 -14.40
C ARG A 114 11.69 -0.93 -14.11
N ILE A 115 11.23 -0.26 -15.15
CA ILE A 115 9.85 0.20 -15.27
C ILE A 115 8.90 -1.01 -15.36
N THR A 116 7.75 -0.95 -14.67
CA THR A 116 6.77 -2.05 -14.74
C THR A 116 5.99 -1.99 -16.05
N ARG A 117 5.35 -3.12 -16.40
CA ARG A 117 4.65 -3.28 -17.68
C ARG A 117 3.60 -2.19 -17.92
N PHE A 118 2.70 -1.95 -16.97
CA PHE A 118 1.64 -0.94 -17.13
C PHE A 118 2.25 0.46 -17.33
N THR A 119 3.22 0.83 -16.51
CA THR A 119 3.88 2.15 -16.57
C THR A 119 4.62 2.36 -17.89
N ARG A 120 5.18 1.30 -18.48
CA ARG A 120 5.85 1.34 -19.78
C ARG A 120 4.85 1.42 -20.95
N ASP A 121 3.81 0.58 -20.90
CA ASP A 121 2.95 0.29 -22.06
C ASP A 121 1.71 1.22 -22.12
N ASP A 122 1.12 1.60 -20.98
CA ASP A 122 -0.05 2.50 -20.89
C ASP A 122 0.36 3.87 -20.35
N ARG A 123 1.08 4.64 -21.19
CA ARG A 123 1.60 5.96 -20.83
C ARG A 123 0.51 6.96 -20.44
N THR A 124 -0.62 6.92 -21.15
CA THR A 124 -1.77 7.79 -20.84
C THR A 124 -2.33 7.45 -19.46
N GLY A 125 -2.60 6.17 -19.19
CA GLY A 125 -3.10 5.73 -17.89
C GLY A 125 -2.11 6.03 -16.77
N TRP A 126 -0.81 5.85 -17.01
CA TRP A 126 0.22 6.24 -16.04
C TRP A 126 0.19 7.74 -15.75
N SER A 127 0.17 8.59 -16.78
CA SER A 127 0.06 10.04 -16.63
C SER A 127 -1.21 10.46 -15.89
N THR A 128 -2.33 9.76 -16.09
CA THR A 128 -3.58 10.00 -15.35
C THR A 128 -3.47 9.63 -13.87
N ILE A 129 -2.67 8.60 -13.52
CA ILE A 129 -2.52 8.12 -12.13
C ILE A 129 -1.49 8.96 -11.34
N LEU A 130 -0.48 9.54 -12.00
CA LEU A 130 0.60 10.29 -11.33
C LEU A 130 0.11 11.37 -10.34
N PRO A 131 -0.90 12.22 -10.66
CA PRO A 131 -1.42 13.21 -9.71
C PRO A 131 -1.95 12.61 -8.41
N LEU A 132 -2.58 11.42 -8.47
CA LEU A 132 -3.05 10.71 -7.28
C LEU A 132 -1.85 10.29 -6.40
N ILE A 133 -0.80 9.72 -7.01
CA ILE A 133 0.40 9.30 -6.27
C ILE A 133 1.12 10.50 -5.66
N GLY A 134 1.19 11.62 -6.39
CA GLY A 134 1.71 12.89 -5.88
C GLY A 134 0.97 13.36 -4.63
N ARG A 135 -0.37 13.42 -4.69
CA ARG A 135 -1.20 13.80 -3.53
C ARG A 135 -1.05 12.85 -2.35
N MET A 136 -0.90 11.55 -2.60
CA MET A 136 -0.59 10.58 -1.54
C MET A 136 0.78 10.85 -0.89
N GLY A 137 1.77 11.29 -1.66
CA GLY A 137 3.07 11.72 -1.16
C GLY A 137 2.99 12.99 -0.31
N GLU A 138 2.18 13.97 -0.72
CA GLU A 138 1.89 15.17 0.08
C GLU A 138 1.19 14.82 1.39
N ALA A 139 0.15 13.97 1.33
CA ALA A 139 -0.56 13.49 2.51
C ALA A 139 0.40 12.79 3.49
N TYR A 140 1.38 12.06 2.98
CA TYR A 140 2.43 11.45 3.79
C TYR A 140 3.34 12.46 4.47
N ARG A 141 3.87 13.42 3.71
CA ARG A 141 4.70 14.51 4.23
C ARG A 141 3.99 15.27 5.34
N ASP A 142 2.72 15.59 5.13
CA ASP A 142 1.94 16.43 6.05
C ASP A 142 1.50 15.65 7.30
N ALA A 143 1.22 14.35 7.18
CA ALA A 143 0.73 13.53 8.29
C ALA A 143 1.84 13.08 9.25
N VAL A 144 2.96 12.62 8.71
CA VAL A 144 4.06 12.00 9.48
C VAL A 144 5.41 12.43 8.90
N PRO A 145 5.77 13.73 9.01
CA PRO A 145 6.89 14.34 8.31
C PRO A 145 8.24 13.66 8.59
N ASP A 146 8.45 13.12 9.78
CA ASP A 146 9.71 12.46 10.14
C ASP A 146 9.92 11.16 9.37
N ARG A 147 8.88 10.32 9.25
CA ARG A 147 8.93 9.10 8.44
C ARG A 147 9.01 9.43 6.96
N TYR A 148 8.30 10.47 6.50
CA TYR A 148 8.42 10.96 5.13
C TYR A 148 9.87 11.35 4.81
N ARG A 149 10.50 12.17 5.66
CA ARG A 149 11.90 12.61 5.46
C ARG A 149 12.85 11.42 5.45
N ALA A 150 12.68 10.46 6.37
CA ALA A 150 13.49 9.26 6.41
C ALA A 150 13.38 8.45 5.11
N GLN A 151 12.17 8.19 4.59
CA GLN A 151 11.98 7.47 3.33
C GLN A 151 12.45 8.28 2.10
N HIS A 152 12.21 9.59 2.10
CA HIS A 152 12.59 10.47 0.99
C HIS A 152 14.10 10.52 0.81
N ALA A 153 14.88 10.49 1.89
CA ALA A 153 16.35 10.40 1.81
C ALA A 153 16.84 9.17 1.01
N PHE A 154 16.13 8.04 1.09
CA PHE A 154 16.44 6.86 0.28
C PHE A 154 16.06 7.04 -1.19
N VAL A 155 14.95 7.73 -1.47
CA VAL A 155 14.57 8.10 -2.85
C VAL A 155 15.60 9.03 -3.47
N GLU A 156 16.16 9.97 -2.71
CA GLU A 156 17.15 10.93 -3.19
C GLU A 156 18.44 10.26 -3.68
N VAL A 157 18.88 9.21 -3.00
CA VAL A 157 20.06 8.40 -3.39
C VAL A 157 19.71 7.26 -4.36
N THR A 158 18.44 6.99 -4.62
CA THR A 158 18.01 6.04 -5.65
C THR A 158 18.19 6.65 -7.02
N SER A 159 18.65 5.85 -7.99
CA SER A 159 18.75 6.23 -9.39
C SER A 159 17.48 6.94 -9.88
N PRO A 160 17.58 8.13 -10.50
CA PRO A 160 16.43 8.87 -10.98
C PRO A 160 15.62 8.11 -12.04
N ASP A 161 16.24 7.15 -12.74
CA ASP A 161 15.60 6.30 -13.74
C ASP A 161 14.59 5.31 -13.13
N PHE A 162 14.64 5.09 -11.81
CA PHE A 162 13.90 4.03 -11.14
C PHE A 162 13.10 4.53 -9.92
N ARG A 163 12.70 5.79 -9.88
CA ARG A 163 11.85 6.35 -8.80
C ARG A 163 10.65 7.10 -9.37
N ILE A 164 9.56 7.16 -8.61
CA ILE A 164 8.39 7.97 -9.01
C ILE A 164 8.71 9.41 -8.64
N GLU A 165 9.07 10.20 -9.66
CA GLU A 165 9.54 11.58 -9.50
C GLU A 165 8.61 12.45 -8.66
N GLY A 166 9.19 13.26 -7.79
CA GLY A 166 8.45 14.17 -6.89
C GLY A 166 7.73 13.49 -5.72
N THR A 167 7.95 12.18 -5.51
CA THR A 167 7.26 11.42 -4.46
C THR A 167 8.25 10.59 -3.63
N PRO A 168 7.89 10.17 -2.40
CA PRO A 168 8.74 9.31 -1.59
C PRO A 168 8.64 7.83 -2.01
N PHE A 169 8.12 7.52 -3.20
CA PHE A 169 7.78 6.16 -3.62
C PHE A 169 8.61 5.73 -4.83
N THR A 170 8.86 4.43 -4.92
CA THR A 170 9.40 3.79 -6.14
C THR A 170 8.33 3.01 -6.88
N THR A 171 7.33 2.52 -6.14
CA THR A 171 6.42 1.49 -6.60
C THR A 171 5.03 1.74 -6.02
N ALA A 172 4.00 1.40 -6.79
CA ALA A 172 2.66 1.26 -6.26
C ALA A 172 2.00 -0.05 -6.74
N THR A 173 1.03 -0.53 -5.98
CA THR A 173 0.20 -1.68 -6.36
C THR A 173 -1.26 -1.26 -6.44
N VAL A 174 -1.90 -1.58 -7.55
CA VAL A 174 -3.33 -1.33 -7.78
C VAL A 174 -4.08 -2.64 -7.67
N ASN A 175 -5.03 -2.69 -6.74
CA ASN A 175 -5.83 -3.89 -6.47
C ASN A 175 -7.31 -3.61 -6.76
N ARG A 176 -7.99 -4.56 -7.40
CA ARG A 176 -9.42 -4.48 -7.72
C ARG A 176 -10.16 -5.68 -7.14
N ASN A 177 -11.19 -5.42 -6.34
CA ASN A 177 -12.04 -6.43 -5.68
C ASN A 177 -11.25 -7.53 -4.95
N LEU A 178 -10.10 -7.16 -4.38
CA LEU A 178 -9.18 -8.11 -3.76
C LEU A 178 -9.34 -8.13 -2.24
N GLN A 179 -9.49 -9.35 -1.72
CA GLN A 179 -9.27 -9.68 -0.32
C GLN A 179 -7.82 -10.14 -0.13
N PHE A 180 -7.12 -9.52 0.81
CA PHE A 180 -5.80 -9.93 1.26
C PHE A 180 -5.91 -10.69 2.58
N ASN A 181 -5.30 -11.88 2.59
CA ASN A 181 -5.01 -12.62 3.81
C ASN A 181 -4.03 -11.84 4.69
N ALA A 182 -3.93 -12.19 5.98
CA ALA A 182 -2.97 -11.55 6.87
C ALA A 182 -1.53 -11.77 6.38
N HIS A 183 -0.79 -10.68 6.22
CA HIS A 183 0.60 -10.68 5.77
C HIS A 183 1.35 -9.45 6.29
N ARG A 184 2.66 -9.44 6.04
CA ARG A 184 3.53 -8.26 6.18
C ARG A 184 4.10 -7.93 4.81
N ASP A 185 4.38 -6.66 4.57
CA ASP A 185 4.91 -6.19 3.29
C ASP A 185 6.41 -6.45 3.18
N LYS A 186 6.76 -7.62 2.64
CA LYS A 186 8.16 -8.01 2.44
C LYS A 186 8.84 -7.15 1.39
N GLY A 187 10.01 -6.62 1.74
CA GLY A 187 10.88 -5.88 0.82
C GLY A 187 10.65 -4.37 0.79
N ASN A 188 9.65 -3.87 1.52
CA ASN A 188 9.48 -2.43 1.72
C ASN A 188 10.57 -1.88 2.65
N LEU A 189 10.84 -0.57 2.56
CA LEU A 189 11.74 0.11 3.50
C LEU A 189 11.11 0.20 4.89
N LYS A 190 11.75 -0.43 5.88
CA LYS A 190 11.27 -0.48 7.27
C LYS A 190 11.19 0.89 7.96
N LEU A 191 12.13 1.78 7.64
CA LEU A 191 12.11 3.17 8.12
C LEU A 191 10.97 4.00 7.51
N GLY A 192 10.35 3.47 6.46
CA GLY A 192 9.30 4.13 5.69
C GLY A 192 7.90 3.93 6.23
N THR A 193 6.92 4.17 5.37
CA THR A 193 5.49 3.97 5.64
C THR A 193 4.80 3.59 4.34
N VAL A 194 3.86 2.66 4.44
CA VAL A 194 3.01 2.28 3.31
C VAL A 194 1.85 3.26 3.24
N VAL A 195 1.56 3.77 2.04
CA VAL A 195 0.49 4.75 1.83
C VAL A 195 -0.56 4.15 0.91
N MET A 196 -1.74 3.85 1.45
CA MET A 196 -2.86 3.31 0.70
C MET A 196 -3.92 4.39 0.51
N CYS A 197 -4.55 4.42 -0.66
CA CYS A 197 -5.82 5.12 -0.86
C CYS A 197 -6.87 4.18 -1.46
N VAL A 198 -8.14 4.55 -1.33
CA VAL A 198 -9.27 3.82 -1.93
C VAL A 198 -9.99 4.74 -2.92
N PRO A 199 -9.64 4.73 -4.22
CA PRO A 199 -10.30 5.59 -5.21
C PRO A 199 -11.74 5.18 -5.54
N LYS A 200 -12.07 3.88 -5.40
CA LYS A 200 -13.40 3.36 -5.69
C LYS A 200 -13.87 2.46 -4.56
N ALA A 201 -15.05 2.74 -4.02
CA ALA A 201 -15.71 1.92 -3.02
C ALA A 201 -17.23 1.99 -3.17
N SER A 202 -17.85 1.03 -3.85
CA SER A 202 -19.31 1.02 -4.06
C SER A 202 -19.88 -0.39 -4.16
N GLY A 203 -21.09 -0.60 -3.64
CA GLY A 203 -21.86 -1.84 -3.79
C GLY A 203 -21.44 -3.00 -2.87
N TYR A 204 -20.70 -2.73 -1.80
CA TYR A 204 -20.27 -3.77 -0.85
C TYR A 204 -20.22 -3.28 0.60
N THR A 205 -20.26 -4.23 1.53
CA THR A 205 -19.88 -4.10 2.95
C THR A 205 -18.65 -4.96 3.24
N GLY A 206 -18.06 -4.82 4.43
CA GLY A 206 -16.77 -5.43 4.76
C GLY A 206 -15.60 -4.69 4.10
N GLY A 207 -14.52 -5.41 3.75
CA GLY A 207 -13.32 -4.81 3.18
C GLY A 207 -12.51 -3.93 4.15
N LEU A 208 -12.70 -4.11 5.46
CA LEU A 208 -11.98 -3.37 6.49
C LEU A 208 -10.51 -3.75 6.46
N LEU A 209 -9.60 -2.77 6.44
CA LEU A 209 -8.18 -3.04 6.69
C LEU A 209 -8.01 -3.37 8.17
N VAL A 210 -7.51 -4.56 8.49
CA VAL A 210 -7.43 -5.07 9.86
C VAL A 210 -5.99 -5.29 10.27
N PHE A 211 -5.64 -4.81 11.47
CA PHE A 211 -4.37 -5.09 12.16
C PHE A 211 -4.69 -5.98 13.38
N PRO A 212 -4.63 -7.32 13.24
CA PRO A 212 -5.19 -8.25 14.21
C PRO A 212 -4.53 -8.17 15.58
N LYS A 213 -3.20 -7.94 15.64
CA LYS A 213 -2.46 -7.74 16.89
C LYS A 213 -3.05 -6.63 17.75
N TYR A 214 -3.51 -5.56 17.10
CA TYR A 214 -4.05 -4.37 17.74
C TYR A 214 -5.59 -4.38 17.78
N ARG A 215 -6.22 -5.49 17.36
CA ARG A 215 -7.69 -5.63 17.25
C ARG A 215 -8.33 -4.40 16.59
N LEU A 216 -7.65 -3.86 15.58
CA LEU A 216 -7.96 -2.57 14.97
C LEU A 216 -8.46 -2.79 13.54
N GLY A 217 -9.54 -2.10 13.18
CA GLY A 217 -10.07 -2.06 11.82
C GLY A 217 -10.11 -0.63 11.28
N VAL A 218 -9.93 -0.46 9.97
CA VAL A 218 -10.10 0.81 9.27
C VAL A 218 -11.09 0.61 8.12
N ASP A 219 -12.21 1.32 8.19
CA ASP A 219 -13.23 1.33 7.13
C ASP A 219 -12.90 2.42 6.10
N ALA A 220 -11.85 2.20 5.31
CA ALA A 220 -11.41 3.15 4.29
C ALA A 220 -12.38 3.19 3.11
N ARG A 221 -12.93 4.37 2.83
CA ARG A 221 -13.92 4.64 1.77
C ARG A 221 -13.33 5.49 0.65
N ALA A 222 -14.17 5.76 -0.35
CA ALA A 222 -13.78 6.51 -1.54
C ALA A 222 -13.14 7.86 -1.18
N GLY A 223 -11.87 8.02 -1.57
CA GLY A 223 -11.10 9.24 -1.37
C GLY A 223 -10.28 9.28 -0.08
N ASP A 224 -10.39 8.26 0.77
CA ASP A 224 -9.61 8.19 2.00
C ASP A 224 -8.17 7.73 1.74
N VAL A 225 -7.25 8.20 2.57
CA VAL A 225 -5.86 7.76 2.61
C VAL A 225 -5.56 7.13 3.97
N VAL A 226 -4.82 6.02 3.97
CA VAL A 226 -4.33 5.34 5.16
C VAL A 226 -2.82 5.19 5.03
N LEU A 227 -2.09 5.76 5.96
CA LEU A 227 -0.66 5.54 6.15
C LEU A 227 -0.50 4.51 7.24
N PHE A 228 0.29 3.47 7.03
CA PHE A 228 0.44 2.43 8.04
C PHE A 228 1.78 1.72 7.99
N ASP A 229 2.10 1.07 9.09
CA ASP A 229 3.26 0.22 9.22
C ASP A 229 3.03 -1.13 8.52
N GLY A 230 3.70 -1.32 7.38
CA GLY A 230 3.63 -2.57 6.59
C GLY A 230 4.37 -3.75 7.23
N ASP A 231 5.20 -3.52 8.26
CA ASP A 231 5.87 -4.59 9.01
C ASP A 231 4.94 -5.22 10.07
N GLU A 232 3.80 -4.60 10.38
CA GLU A 232 2.76 -5.21 11.20
C GLU A 232 1.87 -6.12 10.35
N TYR A 233 1.39 -7.23 10.93
CA TYR A 233 0.42 -8.05 10.21
C TYR A 233 -0.82 -7.25 9.89
N HIS A 234 -1.24 -7.33 8.64
CA HIS A 234 -2.46 -6.72 8.16
C HIS A 234 -3.07 -7.50 7.01
N GLY A 235 -4.34 -7.26 6.76
CA GLY A 235 -5.11 -7.82 5.65
C GLY A 235 -6.46 -7.12 5.61
N ASN A 236 -7.41 -7.64 4.85
CA ASN A 236 -8.78 -7.10 4.92
C ASN A 236 -9.85 -8.18 5.09
N THR A 237 -10.95 -7.77 5.71
CA THR A 237 -12.14 -8.62 5.76
C THR A 237 -12.73 -8.80 4.36
N ALA A 238 -13.52 -9.85 4.19
CA ALA A 238 -14.18 -10.14 2.93
C ALA A 238 -14.99 -8.94 2.41
N LEU A 239 -14.98 -8.77 1.08
CA LEU A 239 -15.89 -7.86 0.40
C LEU A 239 -17.20 -8.59 0.20
N VAL A 240 -18.25 -8.15 0.89
CA VAL A 240 -19.59 -8.75 0.81
C VAL A 240 -20.44 -7.88 -0.12
N PRO A 241 -20.83 -8.38 -1.31
CA PRO A 241 -21.65 -7.62 -2.25
C PRO A 241 -23.01 -7.27 -1.65
N THR A 242 -23.43 -6.02 -1.80
CA THR A 242 -24.76 -5.54 -1.41
C THR A 242 -25.59 -5.06 -2.60
N ALA A 243 -25.05 -5.19 -3.82
CA ALA A 243 -25.68 -4.82 -5.06
C ALA A 243 -25.27 -5.80 -6.17
N SER A 244 -26.02 -5.80 -7.28
CA SER A 244 -25.72 -6.62 -8.46
C SER A 244 -24.34 -6.35 -9.06
N THR A 245 -23.81 -5.14 -8.84
CA THR A 245 -22.45 -4.75 -9.18
C THR A 245 -21.78 -4.10 -7.99
N PHE A 246 -20.51 -4.43 -7.77
CA PHE A 246 -19.68 -3.79 -6.76
C PHE A 246 -18.26 -3.60 -7.25
N GLU A 247 -17.59 -2.60 -6.70
CA GLU A 247 -16.20 -2.35 -7.02
C GLU A 247 -15.46 -1.69 -5.85
N ARG A 248 -14.32 -2.28 -5.48
CA ARG A 248 -13.30 -1.70 -4.63
C ARG A 248 -12.01 -1.63 -5.42
N ILE A 249 -11.45 -0.43 -5.55
CA ILE A 249 -10.09 -0.23 -6.05
C ILE A 249 -9.28 0.41 -4.94
N SER A 250 -8.09 -0.13 -4.68
CA SER A 250 -7.10 0.46 -3.78
C SER A 250 -5.77 0.63 -4.50
N VAL A 251 -5.07 1.72 -4.18
CA VAL A 251 -3.71 1.99 -4.64
C VAL A 251 -2.82 2.04 -3.42
N VAL A 252 -1.74 1.25 -3.41
CA VAL A 252 -0.81 1.12 -2.28
C VAL A 252 0.57 1.54 -2.76
N CYS A 253 1.07 2.69 -2.30
CA CYS A 253 2.36 3.25 -2.65
C CYS A 253 3.40 2.93 -1.57
N TYR A 254 4.61 2.57 -1.99
CA TYR A 254 5.71 2.20 -1.11
C TYR A 254 7.07 2.41 -1.78
N TYR A 255 8.11 2.35 -0.96
CA TYR A 255 9.49 2.29 -1.39
C TYR A 255 10.01 0.86 -1.20
N ARG A 256 10.54 0.23 -2.25
CA ARG A 256 11.21 -1.09 -2.13
C ARG A 256 12.66 -0.89 -1.70
N SER A 257 13.07 -1.51 -0.59
CA SER A 257 14.41 -1.33 0.02
C SER A 257 15.56 -1.54 -0.97
N ALA A 258 15.44 -2.58 -1.80
CA ALA A 258 16.47 -2.98 -2.74
C ALA A 258 16.62 -2.05 -3.95
N MET A 259 15.76 -1.03 -4.09
CA MET A 259 15.90 0.02 -5.11
C MET A 259 17.17 0.85 -4.92
N ILE A 260 17.71 0.91 -3.70
CA ILE A 260 18.98 1.59 -3.41
C ILE A 260 20.18 0.97 -4.17
N HIS A 261 20.04 -0.27 -4.63
CA HIS A 261 21.07 -0.97 -5.38
C HIS A 261 20.93 -0.80 -6.91
N CYS A 262 19.91 -0.08 -7.37
CA CYS A 262 19.71 0.15 -8.79
C CYS A 262 20.72 1.17 -9.32
N GLY A 263 21.43 0.80 -10.40
CA GLY A 263 22.24 1.74 -11.17
C GLY A 263 21.38 2.62 -12.08
N THR A 264 22.02 3.30 -13.03
CA THR A 264 21.32 3.95 -14.15
C THR A 264 20.64 2.90 -15.05
N ALA A 265 19.71 3.33 -15.90
CA ALA A 265 19.09 2.45 -16.88
C ALA A 265 20.12 1.79 -17.81
N GLU A 266 21.20 2.49 -18.16
CA GLU A 266 22.30 1.97 -18.95
C GLU A 266 23.09 0.89 -18.20
N GLU A 267 23.43 1.14 -16.93
CA GLU A 267 24.14 0.17 -16.10
C GLU A 267 23.32 -1.11 -15.87
N GLU A 268 22.02 -0.97 -15.60
CA GLU A 268 21.10 -2.11 -15.45
C GLU A 268 20.94 -2.90 -16.76
N HIS A 269 20.94 -2.21 -17.90
CA HIS A 269 20.90 -2.84 -19.22
C HIS A 269 22.18 -3.65 -19.51
N GLU A 270 23.35 -3.08 -19.22
CA GLU A 270 24.62 -3.77 -19.38
C GLU A 270 24.75 -4.96 -18.41
N ARG A 271 24.29 -4.80 -17.17
CA ARG A 271 24.20 -5.88 -16.19
C ARG A 271 23.33 -7.03 -16.73
N ALA A 272 22.16 -6.73 -17.29
CA ALA A 272 21.25 -7.73 -17.82
C ALA A 272 21.88 -8.56 -18.96
N LYS A 273 22.71 -7.96 -19.81
CA LYS A 273 23.44 -8.65 -20.89
C LYS A 273 24.53 -9.58 -20.38
N ARG A 274 25.22 -9.19 -19.30
CA ARG A 274 26.44 -9.88 -18.81
C ARG A 274 26.15 -10.91 -17.73
N ARG A 275 24.96 -10.87 -17.12
CA ARG A 275 24.62 -11.71 -15.96
C ARG A 275 24.59 -13.20 -16.30
N LYS A 276 25.11 -14.02 -15.38
CA LYS A 276 25.07 -15.48 -15.40
C LYS A 276 24.17 -16.04 -14.28
N PRO A 277 23.64 -17.27 -14.44
CA PRO A 277 22.99 -17.97 -13.33
C PRO A 277 23.93 -18.09 -12.13
N GLY A 278 23.46 -17.71 -10.94
CA GLY A 278 24.26 -17.71 -9.70
C GLY A 278 24.80 -16.33 -9.28
N ASP A 279 24.84 -15.35 -10.18
CA ASP A 279 25.27 -14.00 -9.82
C ASP A 279 24.34 -13.38 -8.77
N PRO A 280 24.89 -12.69 -7.75
CA PRO A 280 24.08 -12.02 -6.73
C PRO A 280 23.11 -11.03 -7.36
N LEU A 281 21.95 -10.82 -6.75
CA LEU A 281 20.96 -9.85 -7.23
C LEU A 281 21.30 -8.43 -6.79
N HIS A 282 21.85 -8.25 -5.60
CA HIS A 282 22.21 -6.96 -5.01
C HIS A 282 23.71 -6.93 -4.75
#